data_AF-A0A933QSP3-F1
#
_entry.id   AF-A0A933QSP3-F1
#
_cell.length_a   1.000
_cell.length_b   1.000
_cell.length_c   1.000
_cell.angle_alpha   90.00
_cell.angle_beta   90.00
_cell.angle_gamma   90.00
#
_symmetry.space_group_name_H-M   'P 1'
#
loop_
_entity.id
_entity.type
_entity.pdbx_description
1 polymer ?
#
loop_
_entity_poly.entity_id
_entity_poly.type
_entity_poly.pdbx_seq_one_letter_code
_entity_poly.pdbx_strand_id
1 'polypeptide(L)'
;MNKRLVQVIGAIVALAMGLLSYAIVSGHLPLVTTAQARSVTMPANPQILYIAPQGVTRGWVNEQAMQTRGAKVLYDWTSAQSVASQSPVDGVLVDASLFKSMSNPERSWLLAQFHQGVALVSLGLEDDEFTRVLGLQTLLAPAEGFNRRGPTGYRLVRAIAVGTPDDLRILEASNWVQRAIQGGTDTPNNIKRPLFTSFVKTQGKVDSAQELDLLFFQLRSAIEGAYKIRAEFQDAMKNFKGN
;
A
#
# COMPACT_ATOMS: atom_id res chain seq x y z
N MET A 1 -18.60 -34.24 -9.51
CA MET A 1 -18.19 -32.83 -9.39
C MET A 1 -19.29 -32.05 -8.68
N ASN A 2 -19.00 -31.49 -7.51
CA ASN A 2 -20.04 -31.06 -6.56
C ASN A 2 -20.65 -29.71 -7.01
N LYS A 3 -21.94 -29.70 -7.39
CA LYS A 3 -22.63 -28.51 -7.97
C LYS A 3 -22.56 -27.26 -7.08
N ARG A 4 -22.39 -27.44 -5.76
CA ARG A 4 -22.22 -26.35 -4.78
C ARG A 4 -20.86 -25.64 -4.88
N LEU A 5 -19.79 -26.34 -5.27
CA LEU A 5 -18.45 -25.74 -5.42
C LEU A 5 -18.39 -24.82 -6.66
N VAL A 6 -19.06 -25.24 -7.74
CA VAL A 6 -19.15 -24.46 -8.99
C VAL A 6 -20.01 -23.21 -8.81
N GLN A 7 -21.05 -23.26 -7.98
CA GLN A 7 -21.88 -22.08 -7.67
C GLN A 7 -21.16 -21.05 -6.78
N VAL A 8 -20.35 -21.49 -5.82
CA VAL A 8 -19.56 -20.57 -4.96
C VAL A 8 -18.47 -19.87 -5.77
N ILE A 9 -17.79 -20.59 -6.67
CA ILE A 9 -16.78 -20.00 -7.57
C ILE A 9 -17.45 -19.06 -8.58
N GLY A 10 -18.61 -19.45 -9.15
CA GLY A 10 -19.38 -18.61 -10.06
C GLY A 10 -19.89 -17.31 -9.42
N ALA A 11 -20.29 -17.34 -8.15
CA ALA A 11 -20.74 -16.16 -7.42
C ALA A 11 -19.59 -15.18 -7.10
N ILE A 12 -18.39 -15.67 -6.82
CA ILE A 12 -17.19 -14.84 -6.58
C ILE A 12 -16.73 -14.15 -7.86
N VAL A 13 -16.76 -14.85 -9.00
CA VAL A 13 -16.39 -14.29 -10.30
C VAL A 13 -17.42 -13.27 -10.80
N ALA A 14 -18.72 -13.49 -10.53
CA ALA A 14 -19.77 -12.53 -10.88
C ALA A 14 -19.71 -11.23 -10.06
N LEU A 15 -19.34 -11.30 -8.77
CA LEU A 15 -19.13 -10.10 -7.94
C LEU A 15 -17.91 -9.28 -8.37
N ALA A 16 -16.83 -9.95 -8.80
CA ALA A 16 -15.63 -9.28 -9.31
C ALA A 16 -15.89 -8.58 -10.67
N MET A 17 -16.69 -9.19 -11.56
CA MET A 17 -17.02 -8.59 -12.86
C MET A 17 -18.08 -7.48 -12.78
N GLY A 18 -19.01 -7.55 -11.83
CA GLY A 18 -19.98 -6.47 -11.59
C GLY A 18 -19.35 -5.15 -11.14
N LEU A 19 -18.26 -5.22 -10.35
CA LEU A 19 -17.52 -4.06 -9.86
C LEU A 19 -16.65 -3.38 -10.93
N LEU A 20 -16.08 -4.16 -11.85
CA LEU A 20 -15.35 -3.64 -13.01
C LEU A 20 -16.27 -2.88 -13.98
N SER A 21 -17.50 -3.35 -14.16
CA SER A 21 -18.47 -2.76 -15.09
C SER A 21 -19.02 -1.41 -14.60
N TYR A 22 -19.23 -1.26 -13.29
CA TYR A 22 -19.74 -0.01 -12.70
C TYR A 22 -18.69 1.13 -12.70
N ALA A 23 -17.40 0.79 -12.58
CA ALA A 23 -16.29 1.74 -12.61
C ALA A 23 -16.07 2.38 -13.99
N ILE A 24 -16.44 1.69 -15.07
CA ILE A 24 -16.30 2.19 -16.44
C ILE A 24 -17.40 3.22 -16.79
N VAL A 25 -18.60 3.09 -16.20
CA VAL A 25 -19.77 3.91 -16.55
C VAL A 25 -19.88 5.21 -15.75
N SER A 26 -19.30 5.28 -14.55
CA SER A 26 -19.53 6.39 -13.60
C SER A 26 -18.36 7.39 -13.47
N GLY A 27 -17.23 7.18 -14.15
CA GLY A 27 -16.07 8.09 -14.12
C GLY A 27 -15.40 8.25 -12.75
N HIS A 28 -15.87 7.53 -11.74
CA HIS A 28 -15.32 7.49 -10.39
C HIS A 28 -14.89 6.06 -10.13
N LEU A 29 -13.59 5.82 -10.04
CA LEU A 29 -13.08 4.59 -9.45
C LEU A 29 -13.68 4.52 -8.04
N PRO A 30 -14.44 3.46 -7.70
CA PRO A 30 -14.86 3.29 -6.33
C PRO A 30 -13.59 3.08 -5.51
N LEU A 31 -13.15 4.15 -4.83
CA LEU A 31 -12.25 4.15 -3.68
C LEU A 31 -12.90 3.42 -2.49
N VAL A 32 -13.58 2.30 -2.75
CA VAL A 32 -13.96 1.34 -1.73
C VAL A 32 -12.66 0.62 -1.41
N THR A 33 -11.93 1.14 -0.44
CA THR A 33 -10.75 0.52 0.17
C THR A 33 -11.06 -0.95 0.46
N THR A 34 -10.60 -1.84 -0.43
CA THR A 34 -10.73 -3.30 -0.33
C THR A 34 -9.79 -3.90 0.72
N ALA A 35 -9.31 -3.10 1.68
CA ALA A 35 -8.42 -3.55 2.75
C ALA A 35 -9.04 -4.72 3.57
N GLN A 36 -10.38 -4.81 3.63
CA GLN A 36 -11.11 -5.95 4.21
C GLN A 36 -10.97 -7.27 3.43
N ALA A 37 -10.64 -7.24 2.13
CA ALA A 37 -10.57 -8.43 1.28
C ALA A 37 -9.20 -9.14 1.34
N ARG A 38 -8.22 -8.57 2.05
CA ARG A 38 -6.89 -9.17 2.20
C ARG A 38 -6.84 -10.09 3.42
N SER A 39 -6.00 -11.12 3.32
CA SER A 39 -5.76 -12.07 4.41
C SER A 39 -5.37 -11.34 5.70
N VAL A 40 -5.87 -11.83 6.83
CA VAL A 40 -5.45 -11.41 8.18
C VAL A 40 -4.16 -12.11 8.62
N THR A 41 -3.83 -13.23 7.99
CA THR A 41 -2.63 -14.02 8.30
C THR A 41 -1.53 -13.68 7.32
N MET A 42 -0.38 -13.24 7.85
CA MET A 42 0.80 -12.95 7.06
C MET A 42 1.39 -14.24 6.47
N PRO A 43 1.71 -14.29 5.17
CA PRO A 43 2.43 -15.42 4.59
C PRO A 43 3.84 -15.50 5.17
N ALA A 44 4.41 -16.70 5.25
CA ALA A 44 5.79 -16.89 5.70
C ALA A 44 6.80 -16.10 4.85
N ASN A 45 6.50 -15.94 3.55
CA ASN A 45 7.27 -15.13 2.61
C ASN A 45 6.34 -14.06 2.01
N PRO A 46 6.30 -12.84 2.57
CA PRO A 46 5.52 -11.74 1.99
C PRO A 46 6.07 -11.37 0.61
N GLN A 47 5.17 -11.04 -0.31
CA GLN A 47 5.56 -10.69 -1.67
C GLN A 47 6.00 -9.22 -1.72
N ILE A 48 7.30 -9.03 -1.88
CA ILE A 48 7.92 -7.71 -2.01
C ILE A 48 8.38 -7.54 -3.46
N LEU A 49 7.95 -6.47 -4.12
CA LEU A 49 8.38 -6.11 -5.47
C LEU A 49 9.43 -5.01 -5.41
N TYR A 50 10.49 -5.12 -6.21
CA TYR A 50 11.39 -4.02 -6.53
C TYR A 50 11.25 -3.71 -8.02
N ILE A 51 10.71 -2.54 -8.34
CA ILE A 51 10.43 -2.10 -9.71
C ILE A 51 11.45 -1.04 -10.10
N ALA A 52 12.32 -1.34 -11.05
CA ALA A 52 13.40 -0.45 -11.45
C ALA A 52 13.95 -0.75 -12.85
N PRO A 53 14.54 0.21 -13.59
CA PRO A 53 15.14 -0.08 -14.89
C PRO A 53 16.30 -1.09 -14.77
N GLN A 54 16.54 -1.86 -15.83
CA GLN A 54 17.63 -2.85 -15.83
C GLN A 54 18.99 -2.17 -15.59
N GLY A 55 19.80 -2.78 -14.72
CA GLY A 55 21.15 -2.29 -14.40
C GLY A 55 21.21 -1.03 -13.52
N VAL A 56 20.06 -0.49 -13.06
CA VAL A 56 20.10 0.67 -12.16
C VAL A 56 20.73 0.31 -10.82
N THR A 57 21.54 1.22 -10.31
CA THR A 57 22.15 1.13 -8.97
C THR A 57 21.95 2.44 -8.24
N ARG A 58 21.59 2.35 -6.96
CA ARG A 58 21.31 3.52 -6.11
C ARG A 58 21.84 3.29 -4.70
N GLY A 59 23.06 3.76 -4.45
CA GLY A 59 23.80 3.37 -3.25
C GLY A 59 24.01 1.85 -3.24
N TRP A 60 23.58 1.19 -2.17
CA TRP A 60 23.61 -0.28 -2.05
C TRP A 60 22.44 -1.00 -2.71
N VAL A 61 21.48 -0.27 -3.29
CA VAL A 61 20.38 -0.86 -4.02
C VAL A 61 20.84 -1.25 -5.42
N ASN A 62 20.83 -2.55 -5.68
CA ASN A 62 20.98 -3.17 -6.99
C ASN A 62 20.15 -4.47 -7.04
N GLU A 63 20.08 -5.11 -8.22
CA GLU A 63 19.31 -6.33 -8.43
C GLU A 63 19.67 -7.44 -7.42
N GLN A 64 20.95 -7.77 -7.29
CA GLN A 64 21.42 -8.83 -6.40
C GLN A 64 21.05 -8.54 -4.94
N ALA A 65 21.29 -7.31 -4.48
CA ALA A 65 21.00 -6.89 -3.12
C ALA A 65 19.50 -6.98 -2.78
N MET A 66 18.63 -6.71 -3.76
CA MET A 66 17.18 -6.82 -3.63
C MET A 66 16.71 -8.27 -3.60
N GLN A 67 17.23 -9.10 -4.51
CA GLN A 67 16.92 -10.54 -4.54
C GLN A 67 17.36 -11.24 -3.26
N THR A 68 18.56 -10.97 -2.74
CA THR A 68 19.06 -11.53 -1.47
C THR A 68 18.15 -11.21 -0.28
N ARG A 69 17.42 -10.09 -0.32
CA ARG A 69 16.49 -9.69 0.75
C ARG A 69 15.05 -10.15 0.52
N GLY A 70 14.84 -10.95 -0.54
CA GLY A 70 13.55 -11.56 -0.88
C GLY A 70 12.64 -10.69 -1.74
N ALA A 71 13.14 -9.60 -2.31
CA ALA A 71 12.37 -8.80 -3.27
C ALA A 71 12.45 -9.42 -4.67
N LYS A 72 11.29 -9.52 -5.34
CA LYS A 72 11.21 -9.87 -6.75
C LYS A 72 11.50 -8.63 -7.59
N VAL A 73 12.58 -8.69 -8.36
CA VAL A 73 13.02 -7.58 -9.22
C VAL A 73 12.25 -7.61 -10.54
N LEU A 74 11.69 -6.48 -10.93
CA LEU A 74 10.88 -6.29 -12.13
C LEU A 74 11.31 -4.99 -12.82
N TYR A 75 11.31 -5.01 -14.15
CA TYR A 75 11.90 -3.93 -14.95
C TYR A 75 10.89 -2.92 -15.50
N ASP A 76 9.61 -3.20 -15.34
CA ASP A 76 8.51 -2.39 -15.83
C ASP A 76 7.24 -2.60 -14.99
N TRP A 77 6.30 -1.67 -15.15
CA TRP A 77 5.04 -1.68 -14.43
C TRP A 77 4.10 -2.80 -14.87
N THR A 78 4.11 -3.17 -16.15
CA THR A 78 3.29 -4.25 -16.71
C THR A 78 3.59 -5.58 -16.01
N SER A 79 4.87 -5.87 -15.81
CA SER A 79 5.36 -7.04 -15.08
C SER A 79 4.96 -6.99 -13.62
N ALA A 80 5.05 -5.82 -12.97
CA ALA A 80 4.58 -5.63 -11.59
C ALA A 80 3.08 -5.92 -11.43
N GLN A 81 2.26 -5.41 -12.34
CA GLN A 81 0.82 -5.66 -12.35
C GLN A 81 0.49 -7.13 -12.64
N SER A 82 1.19 -7.74 -13.60
CA SER A 82 1.03 -9.16 -13.92
C SER A 82 1.33 -10.04 -12.72
N VAL A 83 2.44 -9.78 -12.02
CA VAL A 83 2.80 -10.51 -10.80
C VAL A 83 1.78 -10.28 -9.68
N ALA A 84 1.33 -9.04 -9.49
CA ALA A 84 0.32 -8.69 -8.49
C ALA A 84 -1.06 -9.31 -8.75
N SER A 85 -1.38 -9.65 -10.01
CA SER A 85 -2.63 -10.34 -10.36
C SER A 85 -2.64 -11.81 -9.96
N GLN A 86 -1.46 -12.43 -9.82
CA GLN A 86 -1.31 -13.84 -9.47
C GLN A 86 -1.29 -14.06 -7.96
N SER A 87 -0.76 -13.09 -7.22
CA SER A 87 -0.66 -13.15 -5.75
C SER A 87 -0.65 -11.74 -5.16
N PRO A 88 -1.29 -11.51 -3.99
CA PRO A 88 -1.28 -10.22 -3.32
C PRO A 88 0.15 -9.71 -3.06
N VAL A 89 0.38 -8.43 -3.31
CA VAL A 89 1.66 -7.75 -3.04
C VAL A 89 1.62 -7.12 -1.66
N ASP A 90 2.63 -7.33 -0.84
CA ASP A 90 2.73 -6.82 0.54
C ASP A 90 3.59 -5.56 0.64
N GLY A 91 4.63 -5.48 -0.20
CA GLY A 91 5.50 -4.33 -0.29
C GLY A 91 5.91 -4.01 -1.72
N VAL A 92 6.07 -2.73 -2.04
CA VAL A 92 6.56 -2.27 -3.35
C VAL A 92 7.65 -1.23 -3.11
N LEU A 93 8.85 -1.50 -3.62
CA LEU A 93 9.93 -0.53 -3.75
C LEU A 93 10.01 -0.09 -5.21
N VAL A 94 10.12 1.20 -5.45
CA VAL A 94 10.16 1.75 -6.82
C VAL A 94 11.30 2.74 -6.95
N ASP A 95 12.11 2.55 -7.99
CA ASP A 95 13.16 3.50 -8.37
C ASP A 95 12.57 4.79 -8.94
N ALA A 96 13.17 5.94 -8.59
CA ALA A 96 12.75 7.26 -9.08
C ALA A 96 12.60 7.34 -10.60
N SER A 97 13.41 6.60 -11.36
CA SER A 97 13.34 6.61 -12.84
C SER A 97 12.00 6.07 -13.34
N LEU A 98 11.48 5.01 -12.72
CA LEU A 98 10.18 4.44 -13.09
C LEU A 98 9.00 5.24 -12.54
N PHE A 99 9.17 5.94 -11.42
CA PHE A 99 8.16 6.92 -10.99
C PHE A 99 7.99 8.04 -12.01
N LYS A 100 9.09 8.53 -12.58
CA LYS A 100 9.07 9.65 -13.54
C LYS A 100 8.46 9.26 -14.89
N SER A 101 8.53 7.99 -15.27
CA SER A 101 7.91 7.45 -16.48
C SER A 101 6.53 6.84 -16.26
N MET A 102 5.94 7.01 -15.06
CA MET A 102 4.66 6.40 -14.70
C MET A 102 3.48 7.05 -15.45
N SER A 103 2.66 6.22 -16.08
CA SER A 103 1.39 6.58 -16.70
C SER A 103 0.24 6.64 -15.68
N ASN A 104 -0.88 7.24 -16.07
CA ASN A 104 -2.07 7.33 -15.19
C ASN A 104 -2.61 5.95 -14.73
N PRO A 105 -2.69 4.91 -15.57
CA PRO A 105 -3.08 3.57 -15.13
C PRO A 105 -2.13 2.97 -14.08
N GLU A 106 -0.82 3.15 -14.24
CA GLU A 106 0.20 2.64 -13.32
C GLU A 106 0.14 3.37 -11.97
N ARG A 107 -0.07 4.69 -12.01
CA ARG A 107 -0.34 5.49 -10.80
C ARG A 107 -1.58 5.01 -10.08
N SER A 108 -2.67 4.77 -10.83
CA SER A 108 -3.94 4.31 -10.26
C SER A 108 -3.78 2.94 -9.61
N TRP A 109 -3.01 2.04 -10.23
CA TRP A 109 -2.66 0.75 -9.65
C TRP A 109 -1.86 0.90 -8.35
N LEU A 110 -0.81 1.73 -8.34
CA LEU A 110 0.02 1.93 -7.14
C LEU A 110 -0.80 2.57 -6.00
N LEU A 111 -1.67 3.52 -6.32
CA LEU A 111 -2.60 4.13 -5.37
C LEU A 111 -3.56 3.11 -4.79
N ALA A 112 -4.10 2.19 -5.61
CA ALA A 112 -4.92 1.09 -5.13
C ALA A 112 -4.15 0.17 -4.16
N GLN A 113 -2.86 -0.09 -4.40
CA GLN A 113 -2.02 -0.82 -3.44
C GLN A 113 -1.86 -0.05 -2.13
N PHE A 114 -1.60 1.26 -2.20
CA PHE A 114 -1.47 2.12 -1.03
C PHE A 114 -2.74 2.06 -0.15
N HIS A 115 -3.92 2.21 -0.73
CA HIS A 115 -5.21 2.14 -0.03
C HIS A 115 -5.54 0.73 0.52
N GLN A 116 -4.88 -0.31 0.02
CA GLN A 116 -5.00 -1.66 0.56
C GLN A 116 -4.05 -1.93 1.75
N GLY A 117 -3.24 -0.96 2.17
CA GLY A 117 -2.26 -1.15 3.24
C GLY A 117 -0.97 -1.81 2.80
N VAL A 118 -0.65 -1.79 1.50
CA VAL A 118 0.67 -2.20 0.99
C VAL A 118 1.71 -1.18 1.42
N ALA A 119 2.87 -1.65 1.88
CA ALA A 119 3.97 -0.77 2.23
C ALA A 119 4.71 -0.32 0.96
N LEU A 120 4.79 1.00 0.74
CA LEU A 120 5.39 1.58 -0.45
C LEU A 120 6.70 2.27 -0.09
N VAL A 121 7.74 2.05 -0.89
CA VAL A 121 9.05 2.70 -0.74
C VAL A 121 9.40 3.42 -2.04
N SER A 122 9.62 4.72 -1.97
CA SER A 122 10.22 5.49 -3.05
C SER A 122 11.73 5.61 -2.85
N LEU A 123 12.51 5.24 -3.87
CA LEU A 123 13.97 5.28 -3.85
C LEU A 123 14.49 6.41 -4.75
N GLY A 124 15.23 7.37 -4.19
CA GLY A 124 15.82 8.50 -4.91
C GLY A 124 14.80 9.53 -5.41
N LEU A 125 13.58 9.51 -4.86
CA LEU A 125 12.49 10.41 -5.21
C LEU A 125 12.24 11.40 -4.06
N GLU A 126 12.01 12.68 -4.39
CA GLU A 126 11.69 13.73 -3.41
C GLU A 126 10.22 13.64 -2.95
N ASP A 127 9.89 14.23 -1.79
CA ASP A 127 8.55 14.09 -1.18
C ASP A 127 7.45 14.70 -2.02
N ASP A 128 7.69 15.83 -2.67
CA ASP A 128 6.68 16.52 -3.49
C ASP A 128 6.27 15.67 -4.71
N GLU A 129 7.20 14.90 -5.26
CA GLU A 129 6.90 13.96 -6.34
C GLU A 129 6.14 12.74 -5.80
N PHE A 130 6.55 12.21 -4.65
CA PHE A 130 5.92 11.02 -4.08
C PHE A 130 4.50 11.30 -3.56
N THR A 131 4.31 12.41 -2.85
CA THR A 131 3.00 12.89 -2.37
C THR A 131 2.01 13.05 -3.52
N ARG A 132 2.45 13.65 -4.64
CA ARG A 132 1.62 13.79 -5.84
C ARG A 132 1.18 12.42 -6.35
N VAL A 133 2.07 11.44 -6.45
CA VAL A 133 1.70 10.08 -6.88
C VAL A 133 0.61 9.49 -5.99
N LEU A 134 0.73 9.66 -4.67
CA LEU A 134 -0.20 9.13 -3.66
C LEU A 134 -1.46 9.99 -3.45
N GLY A 135 -1.59 11.14 -4.12
CA GLY A 135 -2.71 12.05 -3.91
C GLY A 135 -2.71 12.73 -2.54
N LEU A 136 -1.55 12.87 -1.91
CA LEU A 136 -1.37 13.53 -0.62
C LEU A 136 -0.92 14.97 -0.80
N GLN A 137 -1.19 15.84 0.18
CA GLN A 137 -0.72 17.23 0.13
C GLN A 137 0.73 17.35 0.59
N THR A 138 1.11 16.58 1.60
CA THR A 138 2.48 16.53 2.12
C THR A 138 2.73 15.21 2.84
N LEU A 139 4.00 14.78 2.90
CA LEU A 139 4.45 13.71 3.78
C LEU A 139 5.16 14.23 5.03
N LEU A 140 5.35 15.56 5.14
CA LEU A 140 5.99 16.19 6.28
C LEU A 140 4.96 16.45 7.39
N ALA A 141 5.28 16.00 8.59
CA ALA A 141 4.52 16.39 9.77
C ALA A 141 4.84 17.87 10.11
N PRO A 142 3.96 18.59 10.84
CA PRO A 142 4.19 19.99 11.19
C PRO A 142 5.52 20.26 11.90
N ALA A 143 6.00 19.29 12.69
CA ALA A 143 7.27 19.37 13.41
C ALA A 143 8.48 18.86 12.61
N GLU A 144 8.28 18.29 11.42
CA GLU A 144 9.38 17.79 10.58
C GLU A 144 9.96 18.90 9.72
N GLY A 145 11.28 19.08 9.80
CA GLY A 145 12.01 19.92 8.86
C GLY A 145 12.09 19.30 7.47
N PHE A 146 12.15 20.14 6.44
CA PHE A 146 12.43 19.69 5.08
C PHE A 146 13.87 19.17 4.99
N ASN A 147 14.02 17.87 4.72
CA ASN A 147 15.32 17.23 4.52
C ASN A 147 15.39 16.65 3.11
N ARG A 148 16.27 17.20 2.27
CA ARG A 148 16.56 16.61 0.95
C ARG A 148 17.15 15.22 1.15
N ARG A 149 16.50 14.24 0.53
CA ARG A 149 16.92 12.83 0.61
C ARG A 149 18.08 12.52 -0.32
N GLY A 150 18.15 13.22 -1.45
CA GLY A 150 19.19 13.01 -2.44
C GLY A 150 19.05 11.67 -3.17
N PRO A 151 20.02 11.32 -4.03
CA PRO A 151 19.89 10.23 -4.97
C PRO A 151 19.79 8.86 -4.31
N THR A 152 20.28 8.68 -3.08
CA THR A 152 20.23 7.41 -2.33
C THR A 152 19.19 7.43 -1.21
N GLY A 153 18.47 8.54 -1.03
CA GLY A 153 17.48 8.60 0.03
C GLY A 153 16.21 7.83 -0.32
N TYR A 154 15.51 7.35 0.70
CA TYR A 154 14.24 6.66 0.55
C TYR A 154 13.15 7.25 1.43
N ARG A 155 11.89 7.06 1.02
CA ARG A 155 10.71 7.30 1.83
C ARG A 155 9.85 6.05 1.81
N LEU A 156 9.56 5.49 2.98
CA LEU A 156 8.62 4.40 3.15
C LEU A 156 7.33 4.97 3.74
N VAL A 157 6.20 4.56 3.19
CA VAL A 157 4.86 4.90 3.69
C VAL A 157 3.95 3.68 3.67
N ARG A 158 2.99 3.66 4.59
CA ARG A 158 1.87 2.72 4.57
C ARG A 158 0.68 3.35 5.28
N ALA A 159 -0.46 3.38 4.59
CA ALA A 159 -1.75 3.74 5.17
C ALA A 159 -2.66 2.51 5.13
N ILE A 160 -3.25 2.14 6.26
CA ILE A 160 -4.29 1.11 6.30
C ILE A 160 -5.50 1.64 7.05
N ALA A 161 -6.68 1.36 6.50
CA ALA A 161 -7.96 1.53 7.16
C ALA A 161 -8.78 0.26 6.98
N VAL A 162 -9.32 -0.28 8.08
CA VAL A 162 -10.23 -1.42 8.08
C VAL A 162 -11.48 -1.06 8.88
N GLY A 163 -12.63 -1.23 8.25
CA GLY A 163 -13.94 -0.80 8.73
C GLY A 163 -15.00 -1.20 7.72
N THR A 164 -16.28 -0.91 7.97
CA THR A 164 -17.31 -1.20 6.97
C THR A 164 -17.13 -0.35 5.71
N PRO A 165 -17.66 -0.77 4.54
CA PRO A 165 -17.59 0.04 3.33
C PRO A 165 -18.11 1.48 3.51
N ASP A 166 -19.17 1.68 4.29
CA ASP A 166 -19.71 3.00 4.58
C ASP A 166 -18.79 3.84 5.47
N ASP A 167 -18.26 3.26 6.54
CA ASP A 167 -17.32 3.95 7.44
C ASP A 167 -16.03 4.31 6.71
N LEU A 168 -15.53 3.41 5.85
CA LEU A 168 -14.35 3.66 5.04
C LEU A 168 -14.58 4.79 4.02
N ARG A 169 -15.77 4.84 3.39
CA ARG A 169 -16.13 5.95 2.49
C ARG A 169 -16.17 7.29 3.21
N ILE A 170 -16.73 7.32 4.42
CA ILE A 170 -16.74 8.52 5.29
C ILE A 170 -15.31 8.93 5.64
N LEU A 171 -14.47 7.96 6.02
CA LEU A 171 -13.10 8.19 6.41
C LEU A 171 -12.27 8.74 5.25
N GLU A 172 -12.35 8.14 4.06
CA GLU A 172 -11.65 8.60 2.86
C GLU A 172 -12.10 10.01 2.45
N ALA A 173 -13.40 10.31 2.46
CA ALA A 173 -13.94 11.64 2.16
C ALA A 173 -13.43 12.73 3.13
N SER A 174 -12.93 12.33 4.30
CA SER A 174 -12.39 13.23 5.30
C SER A 174 -10.89 13.54 5.10
N ASN A 175 -10.18 12.91 4.16
CA ASN A 175 -8.72 13.01 4.01
C ASN A 175 -7.94 12.53 5.26
N TRP A 176 -8.35 11.38 5.81
CA TRP A 176 -7.82 10.88 7.07
C TRP A 176 -6.29 10.69 7.09
N VAL A 177 -5.68 10.27 5.96
CA VAL A 177 -4.22 10.10 5.87
C VAL A 177 -3.51 11.44 6.08
N GLN A 178 -4.02 12.51 5.48
CA GLN A 178 -3.47 13.86 5.64
C GLN A 178 -3.58 14.35 7.10
N ARG A 179 -4.71 14.07 7.76
CA ARG A 179 -4.87 14.39 9.19
C ARG A 179 -3.91 13.58 10.06
N ALA A 180 -3.73 12.29 9.77
CA ALA A 180 -2.80 11.44 10.50
C ALA A 180 -1.35 11.95 10.39
N ILE A 181 -0.94 12.44 9.21
CA ILE A 181 0.35 13.10 9.00
C ILE A 181 0.49 14.38 9.85
N GLN A 182 -0.61 15.10 10.05
CA GLN A 182 -0.69 16.30 10.88
C GLN A 182 -0.80 16.00 12.39
N GLY A 183 -0.82 14.73 12.80
CA GLY A 183 -0.97 14.33 14.20
C GLY A 183 -2.42 14.36 14.71
N GLY A 184 -3.40 14.52 13.82
CA GLY A 184 -4.82 14.47 14.18
C GLY A 184 -5.25 13.05 14.56
N THR A 185 -5.94 12.92 15.69
CA THR A 185 -6.47 11.65 16.21
C THR A 185 -7.99 11.52 16.04
N ASP A 186 -8.65 12.57 15.55
CA ASP A 186 -10.10 12.62 15.49
C ASP A 186 -10.66 11.71 14.40
N THR A 187 -11.55 10.81 14.83
CA THR A 187 -12.37 9.98 13.97
C THR A 187 -13.67 10.73 13.64
N PRO A 188 -14.14 10.75 12.37
CA PRO A 188 -15.41 11.39 12.03
C PRO A 188 -16.59 10.87 12.87
N ASN A 189 -17.46 11.77 13.34
CA ASN A 189 -18.55 11.48 14.29
C ASN A 189 -19.62 10.50 13.77
N ASN A 190 -19.65 10.22 12.47
CA ASN A 190 -20.62 9.36 11.79
C ASN A 190 -20.15 7.92 11.58
N ILE A 191 -19.01 7.53 12.17
CA ILE A 191 -18.49 6.17 12.13
C ILE A 191 -19.14 5.32 13.23
N LYS A 192 -19.81 4.25 12.83
CA LYS A 192 -20.72 3.49 13.71
C LYS A 192 -20.17 2.14 14.17
N ARG A 193 -19.15 1.62 13.49
CA ARG A 193 -18.58 0.29 13.75
C ARG A 193 -17.11 0.41 14.15
N PRO A 194 -16.49 -0.68 14.65
CA PRO A 194 -15.06 -0.69 14.85
C PRO A 194 -14.36 -0.26 13.56
N LEU A 195 -13.57 0.81 13.68
CA LEU A 195 -12.70 1.30 12.62
C LEU A 195 -11.28 1.27 13.18
N PHE A 196 -10.36 0.66 12.44
CA PHE A 196 -8.95 0.70 12.77
C PHE A 196 -8.21 1.37 11.62
N THR A 197 -7.44 2.40 11.97
CA THR A 197 -6.61 3.13 11.02
C THR A 197 -5.19 3.17 11.52
N SER A 198 -4.23 3.12 10.60
CA SER A 198 -2.84 3.37 10.94
C SER A 198 -2.09 3.91 9.75
N PHE A 199 -1.31 4.95 10.00
CA PHE A 199 -0.38 5.53 9.06
C PHE A 199 1.03 5.41 9.62
N VAL A 200 1.94 4.90 8.81
CA VAL A 200 3.37 4.81 9.14
C VAL A 200 4.15 5.48 8.03
N LYS A 201 5.16 6.26 8.42
CA LYS A 201 6.17 6.79 7.52
C LYS A 201 7.56 6.70 8.15
N THR A 202 8.56 6.48 7.33
CA THR A 202 9.98 6.54 7.70
C THR A 202 10.81 6.99 6.51
N GLN A 203 11.99 7.52 6.76
CA GLN A 203 12.95 7.94 5.75
C GLN A 203 14.37 7.61 6.19
N GLY A 204 15.24 7.49 5.21
CA GLY A 204 16.67 7.31 5.44
C GLY A 204 17.41 7.36 4.12
N LYS A 205 18.62 6.80 4.13
CA LYS A 205 19.45 6.58 2.95
C LYS A 205 19.79 5.09 2.85
N VAL A 206 20.39 4.70 1.73
CA VAL A 206 20.90 3.35 1.47
C VAL A 206 22.36 3.43 0.99
N ASP A 207 23.17 4.21 1.70
CA ASP A 207 24.59 4.44 1.39
C ASP A 207 25.48 3.27 1.86
N SER A 208 24.94 2.39 2.71
CA SER A 208 25.59 1.19 3.25
C SER A 208 24.68 -0.05 3.21
N ALA A 209 25.28 -1.24 3.35
CA ALA A 209 24.53 -2.50 3.49
C ALA A 209 23.63 -2.50 4.73
N GLN A 210 24.11 -1.93 5.84
CA GLN A 210 23.38 -1.84 7.11
C GLN A 210 22.14 -0.96 7.00
N GLU A 211 22.24 0.15 6.27
CA GLU A 211 21.08 1.01 6.01
C GLU A 211 20.06 0.35 5.08
N LEU A 212 20.52 -0.43 4.11
CA LEU A 212 19.63 -1.25 3.28
C LEU A 212 18.94 -2.35 4.10
N ASP A 213 19.64 -2.98 5.05
CA ASP A 213 19.05 -3.93 5.99
C ASP A 213 18.03 -3.26 6.90
N LEU A 214 18.31 -2.05 7.38
CA LEU A 214 17.37 -1.25 8.16
C LEU A 214 16.11 -0.91 7.35
N LEU A 215 16.24 -0.53 6.08
CA LEU A 215 15.09 -0.32 5.20
C LEU A 215 14.22 -1.59 5.10
N PHE A 216 14.84 -2.76 4.87
CA PHE A 216 14.08 -4.01 4.76
C PHE A 216 13.47 -4.46 6.08
N PHE A 217 14.13 -4.19 7.20
CA PHE A 217 13.55 -4.38 8.53
C PHE A 217 12.29 -3.52 8.69
N GLN A 218 12.37 -2.21 8.43
CA GLN A 218 11.25 -1.30 8.52
C GLN A 218 10.11 -1.67 7.56
N LEU A 219 10.44 -2.12 6.34
CA LEU A 219 9.47 -2.61 5.36
C LEU A 219 8.72 -3.83 5.89
N ARG A 220 9.43 -4.83 6.43
CA ARG A 220 8.79 -6.02 7.01
C ARG A 220 7.93 -5.68 8.21
N SER A 221 8.38 -4.78 9.10
CA SER A 221 7.56 -4.32 10.23
C SER A 221 6.30 -3.58 9.78
N ALA A 222 6.37 -2.77 8.71
CA ALA A 222 5.19 -2.12 8.14
C ALA A 222 4.19 -3.13 7.55
N ILE A 223 4.70 -4.16 6.87
CA ILE A 223 3.88 -5.27 6.35
C ILE A 223 3.20 -6.02 7.50
N GLU A 224 3.95 -6.43 8.51
CA GLU A 224 3.44 -7.12 9.69
C GLU A 224 2.36 -6.29 10.40
N GLY A 225 2.60 -4.99 10.58
CA GLY A 225 1.63 -4.07 11.15
C GLY A 225 0.32 -3.99 10.35
N ALA A 226 0.35 -4.19 9.03
CA ALA A 226 -0.87 -4.27 8.22
C ALA A 226 -1.69 -5.53 8.56
N TYR A 227 -1.02 -6.69 8.67
CA TYR A 227 -1.68 -7.95 9.02
C TYR A 227 -2.23 -7.92 10.44
N LYS A 228 -1.47 -7.38 11.41
CA LYS A 228 -1.92 -7.23 12.80
C LYS A 228 -3.22 -6.41 12.88
N ILE A 229 -3.29 -5.27 12.20
CA ILE A 229 -4.50 -4.43 12.19
C ILE A 229 -5.69 -5.16 11.56
N ARG A 230 -5.48 -5.90 10.47
CA ARG A 230 -6.55 -6.70 9.86
C ARG A 230 -7.07 -7.78 10.81
N ALA A 231 -6.17 -8.46 11.53
CA ALA A 231 -6.52 -9.47 12.52
C ALA A 231 -7.28 -8.87 13.70
N GLU A 232 -6.79 -7.77 14.27
CA GLU A 232 -7.46 -7.04 15.37
C GLU A 232 -8.87 -6.60 14.98
N PHE A 233 -9.04 -6.07 13.78
CA PHE A 233 -10.36 -5.71 13.26
C PHE A 233 -11.27 -6.93 13.10
N GLN A 234 -10.76 -8.05 12.57
CA GLN A 234 -11.56 -9.26 12.43
C GLN A 234 -12.03 -9.80 13.78
N ASP A 235 -11.17 -9.77 14.80
CA ASP A 235 -11.52 -10.19 16.15
C ASP A 235 -12.48 -9.21 16.83
N ALA A 236 -12.30 -7.90 16.64
CA ALA A 236 -13.25 -6.89 17.10
C ALA A 236 -14.63 -7.11 16.47
N MET A 237 -14.69 -7.42 15.17
CA MET A 237 -15.96 -7.70 14.46
C MET A 237 -16.67 -8.96 14.96
N LYS A 238 -15.94 -10.02 15.35
CA LYS A 238 -16.55 -11.22 15.96
C LYS A 238 -17.18 -10.93 17.33
N ASN A 239 -16.57 -10.03 18.09
CA ASN A 239 -16.97 -9.67 19.45
C ASN A 239 -17.96 -8.50 19.50
N PHE A 240 -18.21 -7.84 18.36
CA PHE A 240 -19.11 -6.70 18.27
C PHE A 240 -20.57 -7.16 18.38
N LYS A 241 -21.12 -7.07 19.59
CA LYS A 241 -22.57 -7.09 19.82
C LYS A 241 -23.09 -5.70 19.45
N GLY A 242 -23.65 -5.56 18.25
CA GLY A 242 -24.26 -4.31 17.84
C GLY A 242 -25.31 -3.89 18.85
N ASN A 243 -25.15 -2.72 19.45
CA ASN A 243 -26.22 -2.02 20.15
C ASN A 243 -27.05 -1.24 19.14
#